data_AF-A0A7S2CAB5-F1
#
_entry.id   AF-A0A7S2CAB5-F1
#
_cell.length_a   1.000
_cell.length_b   1.000
_cell.length_c   1.000
_cell.angle_alpha   90.00
_cell.angle_beta   90.00
_cell.angle_gamma   90.00
#
_symmetry.space_group_name_H-M   'P 1'
#
loop_
_entity.id
_entity.type
_entity.pdbx_description
1 polymer ?
#
loop_
_entity_poly.entity_id
_entity_poly.type
_entity_poly.pdbx_seq_one_letter_code
_entity_poly.pdbx_strand_id
1 'polypeptide(L)'
;AVLREFELSLRAIFVHYAKGTGRIGNEMDSIKLLSFIEWKQLIKDLKLLGADFTDRELALSFIWSRMRIVDDRKLNSRKKLAQLSFEDFLEAIVRCATMKVLPNDETVQEHDCIDAGEFIHKLREEEPAKYALFLAQNEQEWDDPLTQPISKLVDSMCIYIVRTVKMIVTDEGLQQHTKDMDALTAANVKTFQKLARMQTTKE
;
A
#
# COMPACT_ATOMS: atom_id res chain seq x y z
N ALA A 1 -5.54 3.75 16.59
CA ALA A 1 -5.21 5.18 16.51
C ALA A 1 -4.71 5.50 15.10
N VAL A 2 -3.57 4.93 14.69
CA VAL A 2 -2.92 5.14 13.38
C VAL A 2 -3.85 5.05 12.16
N LEU A 3 -4.52 3.92 11.90
CA LEU A 3 -5.38 3.80 10.71
C LEU A 3 -6.54 4.82 10.65
N ARG A 4 -6.98 5.36 11.79
CA ARG A 4 -8.01 6.41 11.81
C ARG A 4 -7.47 7.74 11.31
N GLU A 5 -6.20 8.05 11.58
CA GLU A 5 -5.53 9.27 11.11
C GLU A 5 -5.47 9.29 9.57
N PHE A 6 -5.27 8.13 8.95
CA PHE A 6 -5.19 8.00 7.49
C PHE A 6 -6.49 7.52 6.83
N GLU A 7 -7.59 7.37 7.58
CA GLU A 7 -8.80 6.71 7.09
C GLU A 7 -9.36 7.38 5.83
N LEU A 8 -9.44 8.72 5.81
CA LEU A 8 -9.96 9.47 4.67
C LEU A 8 -9.13 9.21 3.40
N SER A 9 -7.80 9.26 3.52
CA SER A 9 -6.88 9.00 2.42
C SER A 9 -6.97 7.56 1.92
N LEU A 10 -6.95 6.59 2.84
CA LEU A 10 -7.05 5.17 2.53
C LEU A 10 -8.42 4.83 1.89
N ARG A 11 -9.49 5.46 2.36
CA ARG A 11 -10.84 5.30 1.79
C ARG A 11 -10.93 5.90 0.39
N ALA A 12 -10.32 7.06 0.15
CA ALA A 12 -10.25 7.66 -1.19
C ALA A 12 -9.51 6.74 -2.17
N ILE A 13 -8.41 6.13 -1.74
CA ILE A 13 -7.67 5.12 -2.52
C ILE A 13 -8.55 3.91 -2.80
N PHE A 14 -9.15 3.31 -1.77
CA PHE A 14 -9.98 2.12 -1.90
C PHE A 14 -11.14 2.33 -2.90
N VAL A 15 -11.92 3.40 -2.71
CA VAL A 15 -13.08 3.71 -3.57
C VAL A 15 -12.64 3.92 -5.02
N HIS A 16 -11.44 4.48 -5.25
CA HIS A 16 -10.97 4.69 -6.61
C HIS A 16 -10.52 3.40 -7.30
N TYR A 17 -9.91 2.46 -6.56
CA TYR A 17 -9.41 1.22 -7.14
C TYR A 17 -10.47 0.10 -7.21
N ALA A 18 -11.47 0.10 -6.34
CA ALA A 18 -12.59 -0.83 -6.36
C ALA A 18 -13.57 -0.53 -7.52
N LYS A 19 -13.18 -0.85 -8.76
CA LYS A 19 -13.94 -0.55 -9.99
C LYS A 19 -14.84 -1.69 -10.44
N GLY A 20 -14.80 -2.85 -9.76
CA GLY A 20 -15.53 -4.04 -10.16
C GLY A 20 -14.99 -4.67 -11.45
N THR A 21 -13.69 -4.52 -11.70
CA THR A 21 -13.03 -5.01 -12.93
C THR A 21 -12.38 -6.39 -12.76
N GLY A 22 -12.49 -6.99 -11.57
CA GLY A 22 -11.90 -8.27 -11.20
C GLY A 22 -12.62 -9.47 -11.81
N ARG A 23 -12.29 -9.79 -13.05
CA ARG A 23 -12.94 -10.84 -13.84
C ARG A 23 -12.91 -12.23 -13.18
N ILE A 24 -14.08 -12.70 -12.76
CA ILE A 24 -14.53 -14.11 -12.84
C ILE A 24 -16.06 -14.08 -13.13
N GLY A 25 -16.43 -13.91 -14.40
CA GLY A 25 -17.82 -13.82 -14.85
C GLY A 25 -18.54 -12.50 -14.48
N ASN A 26 -19.51 -12.07 -15.30
CA ASN A 26 -20.30 -10.83 -15.11
C ASN A 26 -21.00 -10.76 -13.74
N GLU A 27 -21.15 -11.91 -13.11
CA GLU A 27 -21.85 -12.08 -11.86
C GLU A 27 -21.03 -11.70 -10.64
N MET A 28 -19.70 -11.53 -10.73
CA MET A 28 -18.81 -11.23 -9.59
C MET A 28 -18.47 -9.74 -9.40
N ASP A 29 -18.87 -8.88 -10.33
CA ASP A 29 -18.49 -7.47 -10.30
C ASP A 29 -19.11 -6.75 -9.08
N SER A 30 -18.31 -5.87 -8.46
CA SER A 30 -18.72 -5.02 -7.35
C SER A 30 -17.81 -3.78 -7.27
N ILE A 31 -18.41 -2.60 -7.37
CA ILE A 31 -17.71 -1.31 -7.16
C ILE A 31 -17.46 -0.99 -5.68
N LYS A 32 -17.90 -1.87 -4.76
CA LYS A 32 -17.74 -1.71 -3.31
C LYS A 32 -16.69 -2.65 -2.73
N LEU A 33 -16.14 -3.54 -3.56
CA LEU A 33 -15.18 -4.55 -3.15
C LEU A 33 -13.97 -4.46 -4.08
N LEU A 34 -12.78 -4.66 -3.52
CA LEU A 34 -11.52 -4.60 -4.25
C LEU A 34 -11.09 -6.02 -4.64
N SER A 35 -11.06 -6.30 -5.93
CA SER A 35 -10.61 -7.59 -6.43
C SER A 35 -9.09 -7.76 -6.38
N PHE A 36 -8.61 -9.00 -6.55
CA PHE A 36 -7.16 -9.26 -6.61
C PHE A 36 -6.45 -8.51 -7.74
N ILE A 37 -7.10 -8.36 -8.91
CA ILE A 37 -6.55 -7.63 -10.05
C ILE A 37 -6.38 -6.15 -9.70
N GLU A 38 -7.38 -5.56 -9.06
CA GLU A 38 -7.36 -4.15 -8.65
C GLU A 38 -6.38 -3.90 -7.51
N TRP A 39 -6.30 -4.83 -6.55
CA TRP A 39 -5.28 -4.85 -5.51
C TRP A 39 -3.87 -4.91 -6.11
N LYS A 40 -3.62 -5.85 -7.01
CA LYS A 40 -2.32 -5.98 -7.68
C LYS A 40 -1.96 -4.70 -8.45
N GLN A 41 -2.93 -4.08 -9.12
CA GLN A 41 -2.71 -2.80 -9.79
C GLN A 41 -2.38 -1.68 -8.80
N LEU A 42 -3.09 -1.60 -7.68
CA LEU A 42 -2.81 -0.61 -6.63
C LEU A 42 -1.39 -0.75 -6.09
N ILE A 43 -0.98 -1.96 -5.72
CA ILE A 43 0.36 -2.22 -5.16
C ILE A 43 1.46 -1.90 -6.18
N LYS A 44 1.22 -2.16 -7.46
CA LYS A 44 2.11 -1.73 -8.56
C LYS A 44 2.19 -0.21 -8.68
N ASP A 45 1.04 0.48 -8.73
CA ASP A 45 0.99 1.93 -8.87
C ASP A 45 1.67 2.65 -7.68
N LEU A 46 1.54 2.09 -6.47
CA LEU A 46 2.23 2.56 -5.25
C LEU A 46 3.72 2.18 -5.21
N LYS A 47 4.23 1.52 -6.25
CA LYS A 47 5.62 1.02 -6.33
C LYS A 47 6.02 0.21 -5.09
N LEU A 48 5.08 -0.51 -4.48
CA LEU A 48 5.33 -1.28 -3.25
C LEU A 48 6.12 -2.56 -3.52
N LEU A 49 6.01 -3.10 -4.74
CA LEU A 49 6.78 -4.27 -5.18
C LEU A 49 8.28 -3.95 -5.22
N GLY A 50 9.08 -4.87 -4.70
CA GLY A 50 10.54 -4.79 -4.63
C GLY A 50 11.16 -6.14 -4.28
N ALA A 51 12.46 -6.16 -3.98
CA ALA A 51 13.14 -7.36 -3.51
C ALA A 51 12.58 -7.84 -2.14
N ASP A 52 12.13 -6.91 -1.31
CA ASP A 52 11.58 -7.12 0.03
C ASP A 52 10.07 -7.40 0.06
N PHE A 53 9.36 -7.14 -1.04
CA PHE A 53 7.92 -7.33 -1.12
C PHE A 53 7.56 -7.78 -2.52
N THR A 54 7.46 -9.10 -2.73
CA THR A 54 7.29 -9.69 -4.05
C THR A 54 5.81 -9.93 -4.37
N ASP A 55 5.54 -10.52 -5.54
CA ASP A 55 4.21 -11.01 -5.90
C ASP A 55 3.66 -12.03 -4.88
N ARG A 56 4.55 -12.74 -4.15
CA ARG A 56 4.16 -13.66 -3.07
C ARG A 56 3.54 -12.91 -1.90
N GLU A 57 4.22 -11.91 -1.35
CA GLU A 57 3.74 -11.12 -0.20
C GLU A 57 2.48 -10.32 -0.58
N LEU A 58 2.40 -9.85 -1.82
CA LEU A 58 1.20 -9.25 -2.39
C LEU A 58 0.00 -10.22 -2.37
N ALA A 59 0.22 -11.48 -2.77
CA ALA A 59 -0.83 -12.50 -2.75
C ALA A 59 -1.23 -12.90 -1.32
N LEU A 60 -0.25 -13.09 -0.43
CA LEU A 60 -0.49 -13.49 0.96
C LEU A 60 -1.24 -12.40 1.73
N SER A 61 -0.84 -11.13 1.60
CA SER A 61 -1.56 -9.99 2.20
C SER A 61 -3.01 -9.94 1.75
N PHE A 62 -3.30 -10.18 0.47
CA PHE A 62 -4.68 -10.25 -0.02
C PHE A 62 -5.44 -11.45 0.57
N ILE A 63 -4.85 -12.65 0.50
CA ILE A 63 -5.52 -13.90 0.88
C ILE A 63 -5.85 -13.91 2.37
N TRP A 64 -4.90 -13.53 3.22
CA TRP A 64 -4.99 -13.60 4.67
C TRP A 64 -5.78 -12.46 5.32
N SER A 65 -6.09 -11.40 4.56
CA SER A 65 -6.86 -10.26 5.09
C SER A 65 -8.37 -10.42 4.99
N ARG A 66 -8.84 -11.45 4.28
CA ARG A 66 -10.27 -11.77 4.16
C ARG A 66 -10.75 -12.43 5.45
N MET A 67 -11.12 -11.64 6.45
CA MET A 67 -11.49 -12.12 7.79
C MET A 67 -12.98 -12.46 7.88
N ARG A 68 -13.48 -13.38 7.05
CA ARG A 68 -14.92 -13.69 6.99
C ARG A 68 -15.20 -15.19 6.87
N ILE A 69 -16.12 -15.68 7.69
CA ILE A 69 -16.76 -16.99 7.49
C ILE A 69 -17.96 -16.76 6.57
N VAL A 70 -17.97 -17.42 5.42
CA VAL A 70 -18.96 -17.17 4.38
C VAL A 70 -19.55 -18.48 3.89
N ASP A 71 -20.88 -18.58 3.85
CA ASP A 71 -21.59 -19.65 3.17
C ASP A 71 -21.46 -19.45 1.64
N ASP A 72 -20.62 -20.27 1.02
CA ASP A 72 -20.23 -20.19 -0.39
C ASP A 72 -21.34 -20.65 -1.35
N ARG A 73 -22.49 -21.11 -0.86
CA ARG A 73 -23.62 -21.55 -1.68
C ARG A 73 -24.26 -20.40 -2.45
N LYS A 74 -24.24 -19.19 -1.89
CA LYS A 74 -24.83 -17.99 -2.52
C LYS A 74 -23.79 -17.24 -3.36
N LEU A 75 -24.15 -16.86 -4.57
CA LEU A 75 -23.27 -16.07 -5.46
C LEU A 75 -22.74 -14.78 -4.82
N ASN A 76 -23.60 -14.01 -4.15
CA ASN A 76 -23.21 -12.79 -3.43
C ASN A 76 -22.22 -13.04 -2.29
N SER A 77 -22.26 -14.24 -1.71
CA SER A 77 -21.30 -14.67 -0.70
C SER A 77 -19.95 -14.99 -1.33
N ARG A 78 -19.94 -15.65 -2.50
CA ARG A 78 -18.70 -15.91 -3.27
C ARG A 78 -17.96 -14.63 -3.66
N LYS A 79 -18.67 -13.53 -3.98
CA LYS A 79 -18.04 -12.21 -4.21
C LYS A 79 -17.16 -11.78 -3.03
N LYS A 80 -17.69 -11.91 -1.82
CA LYS A 80 -17.00 -11.55 -0.58
C LYS A 80 -15.84 -12.49 -0.25
N LEU A 81 -15.87 -13.72 -0.75
CA LEU A 81 -14.76 -14.65 -0.64
C LEU A 81 -13.61 -14.30 -1.60
N ALA A 82 -13.88 -13.67 -2.74
CA ALA A 82 -12.87 -13.40 -3.76
C ALA A 82 -12.33 -11.96 -3.76
N GLN A 83 -12.89 -11.06 -2.95
CA GLN A 83 -12.62 -9.63 -2.99
C GLN A 83 -12.57 -9.04 -1.58
N LEU A 84 -11.88 -7.92 -1.40
CA LEU A 84 -11.72 -7.23 -0.12
C LEU A 84 -12.82 -6.19 0.07
N SER A 85 -13.43 -6.16 1.25
CA SER A 85 -14.11 -4.95 1.73
C SER A 85 -13.12 -3.86 2.13
N PHE A 86 -13.61 -2.71 2.57
CA PHE A 86 -12.73 -1.67 3.08
C PHE A 86 -12.00 -2.14 4.35
N GLU A 87 -12.66 -2.86 5.24
CA GLU A 87 -12.04 -3.40 6.45
C GLU A 87 -10.98 -4.46 6.12
N ASP A 88 -11.26 -5.36 5.17
CA ASP A 88 -10.27 -6.35 4.70
C ASP A 88 -9.09 -5.64 3.98
N PHE A 89 -9.34 -4.51 3.32
CA PHE A 89 -8.28 -3.67 2.74
C PHE A 89 -7.39 -3.03 3.80
N LEU A 90 -7.96 -2.51 4.89
CA LEU A 90 -7.17 -1.98 6.01
C LEU A 90 -6.30 -3.07 6.64
N GLU A 91 -6.84 -4.26 6.85
CA GLU A 91 -6.07 -5.43 7.31
C GLU A 91 -4.95 -5.80 6.32
N ALA A 92 -5.21 -5.71 5.01
CA ALA A 92 -4.19 -5.95 3.98
C ALA A 92 -3.04 -4.94 4.08
N ILE A 93 -3.33 -3.67 4.36
CA ILE A 93 -2.28 -2.66 4.63
C ILE A 93 -1.48 -3.02 5.88
N VAL A 94 -2.12 -3.50 6.95
CA VAL A 94 -1.41 -3.95 8.16
C VAL A 94 -0.47 -5.11 7.84
N ARG A 95 -0.92 -6.11 7.07
CA ARG A 95 -0.08 -7.24 6.65
C ARG A 95 1.06 -6.80 5.72
N CYS A 96 0.80 -5.87 4.81
CA CYS A 96 1.86 -5.28 3.99
C CYS A 96 2.91 -4.63 4.88
N ALA A 97 2.50 -3.91 5.92
CA ALA A 97 3.41 -3.24 6.84
C ALA A 97 4.29 -4.21 7.63
N THR A 98 3.80 -5.42 7.93
CA THR A 98 4.58 -6.45 8.64
C THR A 98 5.47 -7.29 7.74
N MET A 99 5.27 -7.26 6.42
CA MET A 99 6.08 -8.03 5.46
C MET A 99 7.06 -7.14 4.67
N LYS A 100 6.79 -5.83 4.58
CA LYS A 100 7.65 -4.89 3.87
C LYS A 100 8.76 -4.39 4.80
N VAL A 101 9.97 -4.27 4.27
CA VAL A 101 11.06 -3.61 4.97
C VAL A 101 10.78 -2.10 5.01
N LEU A 102 10.58 -1.57 6.21
CA LEU A 102 10.28 -0.17 6.48
C LEU A 102 11.31 0.40 7.46
N PRO A 103 11.75 1.66 7.29
CA PRO A 103 12.68 2.26 8.23
C PRO A 103 12.01 2.49 9.59
N ASN A 104 12.82 2.43 10.64
CA ASN A 104 12.45 2.91 11.97
C ASN A 104 12.75 4.42 12.11
N ASP A 105 12.28 5.03 13.18
CA ASP A 105 12.44 6.47 13.42
C ASP A 105 13.92 6.89 13.47
N GLU A 106 14.79 6.03 14.02
CA GLU A 106 16.24 6.27 14.09
C GLU A 106 16.87 6.34 12.69
N THR A 107 16.55 5.38 11.82
CA THR A 107 17.03 5.32 10.44
C THR A 107 16.59 6.53 9.65
N VAL A 108 15.32 6.96 9.82
CA VAL A 108 14.79 8.17 9.18
C VAL A 108 15.57 9.40 9.62
N GLN A 109 15.84 9.53 10.92
CA GLN A 109 16.58 10.65 11.48
C GLN A 109 18.05 10.67 11.04
N GLU A 110 18.73 9.52 11.02
CA GLU A 110 20.13 9.38 10.59
C GLU A 110 20.37 9.79 9.13
N HIS A 111 19.32 9.74 8.30
CA HIS A 111 19.39 10.08 6.88
C HIS A 111 18.80 11.46 6.55
N ASP A 112 18.56 12.28 7.59
CA ASP A 112 17.98 13.62 7.51
C ASP A 112 16.67 13.64 6.69
N CYS A 113 15.84 12.60 6.86
CA CYS A 113 14.53 12.51 6.22
C CYS A 113 13.43 12.95 7.19
N ILE A 114 12.37 13.56 6.68
CA ILE A 114 11.22 14.02 7.46
C ILE A 114 10.39 12.84 7.92
N ASP A 115 10.19 11.84 7.05
CA ASP A 115 9.44 10.63 7.39
C ASP A 115 9.87 9.40 6.58
N ALA A 116 9.32 8.24 6.95
CA ALA A 116 9.61 6.96 6.32
C ALA A 116 9.35 6.95 4.81
N GLY A 117 8.37 7.71 4.34
CA GLY A 117 8.04 7.79 2.93
C GLY A 117 9.14 8.51 2.14
N GLU A 118 9.63 9.64 2.67
CA GLU A 118 10.74 10.38 2.06
C GLU A 118 12.01 9.54 2.03
N PHE A 119 12.35 8.88 3.13
CA PHE A 119 13.50 7.99 3.19
C PHE A 119 13.48 6.94 2.07
N ILE A 120 12.36 6.23 1.91
CA ILE A 120 12.23 5.19 0.88
C ILE A 120 12.36 5.78 -0.53
N HIS A 121 11.72 6.93 -0.82
CA HIS A 121 11.81 7.55 -2.14
C HIS A 121 13.22 8.06 -2.44
N LYS A 122 13.84 8.79 -1.50
CA LYS A 122 15.22 9.29 -1.58
C LYS A 122 16.20 8.17 -1.88
N LEU A 123 16.16 7.08 -1.10
CA LEU A 123 17.08 5.96 -1.30
C LEU A 123 16.84 5.25 -2.65
N ARG A 124 15.58 5.11 -3.09
CA ARG A 124 15.27 4.43 -4.36
C ARG A 124 15.66 5.23 -5.59
N GLU A 125 15.47 6.54 -5.57
CA GLU A 125 15.66 7.40 -6.74
C GLU A 125 17.08 7.96 -6.81
N GLU A 126 17.67 8.35 -5.68
CA GLU A 126 18.98 9.01 -5.63
C GLU A 126 20.11 8.02 -5.32
N GLU A 127 19.86 7.01 -4.48
CA GLU A 127 20.90 6.14 -3.90
C GLU A 127 20.58 4.63 -3.99
N PRO A 128 20.32 4.06 -5.18
CA PRO A 128 19.78 2.70 -5.34
C PRO A 128 20.69 1.60 -4.74
N ALA A 129 22.01 1.82 -4.71
CA ALA A 129 22.94 0.90 -4.07
C ALA A 129 22.77 0.86 -2.54
N LYS A 130 22.50 2.02 -1.90
CA LYS A 130 22.19 2.08 -0.47
C LYS A 130 20.82 1.48 -0.18
N TYR A 131 19.84 1.68 -1.07
CA TYR A 131 18.54 1.02 -0.94
C TYR A 131 18.67 -0.51 -0.94
N ALA A 132 19.42 -1.08 -1.88
CA ALA A 132 19.65 -2.52 -1.93
C ALA A 132 20.34 -3.06 -0.67
N LEU A 133 21.33 -2.32 -0.15
CA LEU A 133 22.02 -2.67 1.10
C LEU A 133 21.08 -2.57 2.32
N PHE A 134 20.25 -1.53 2.39
CA PHE A 134 19.23 -1.39 3.43
C PHE A 134 18.26 -2.58 3.42
N LEU A 135 17.79 -3.01 2.24
CA LEU A 135 16.92 -4.19 2.14
C LEU A 135 17.63 -5.46 2.61
N ALA A 136 18.88 -5.68 2.18
CA ALA A 136 19.64 -6.89 2.55
C ALA A 136 19.97 -6.95 4.06
N GLN A 137 20.15 -5.80 4.72
CA GLN A 137 20.44 -5.74 6.16
C GLN A 137 19.20 -5.92 7.03
N ASN A 138 18.02 -5.66 6.48
CA ASN A 138 16.75 -5.67 7.21
C ASN A 138 15.79 -6.73 6.67
N GLU A 139 16.28 -7.66 5.85
CA GLU A 139 15.51 -8.81 5.38
C GLU A 139 15.12 -9.68 6.59
N GLN A 140 13.86 -10.08 6.64
CA GLN A 140 13.31 -10.89 7.73
C GLN A 140 12.65 -12.14 7.16
N GLU A 141 12.83 -13.26 7.86
CA GLU A 141 12.02 -14.45 7.65
C GLU A 141 10.61 -14.26 8.19
N TRP A 142 9.67 -15.10 7.75
CA TRP A 142 8.25 -14.95 8.09
C TRP A 142 7.94 -15.22 9.57
N ASP A 143 8.82 -15.95 10.27
CA ASP A 143 8.74 -16.29 11.69
C ASP A 143 9.68 -15.46 12.57
N ASP A 144 10.45 -14.54 11.97
CA ASP A 144 11.26 -13.60 12.72
C ASP A 144 10.40 -12.64 13.55
N PRO A 145 10.87 -12.23 14.73
CA PRO A 145 10.22 -11.18 15.49
C PRO A 145 10.23 -9.87 14.69
N LEU A 146 9.13 -9.13 14.76
CA LEU A 146 9.04 -7.81 14.13
C LEU A 146 10.12 -6.87 14.69
N THR A 147 10.81 -6.15 13.81
CA THR A 147 11.86 -5.18 14.19
C THR A 147 11.34 -4.03 15.04
N GLN A 148 10.05 -3.69 14.90
CA GLN A 148 9.41 -2.60 15.61
C GLN A 148 7.92 -2.89 15.86
N PRO A 149 7.26 -2.17 16.78
CA PRO A 149 5.85 -2.38 17.06
C PRO A 149 4.97 -2.25 15.81
N ILE A 150 3.94 -3.10 15.67
CA ILE A 150 3.02 -3.10 14.52
C ILE A 150 2.45 -1.70 14.26
N SER A 151 2.13 -0.93 15.30
CA SER A 151 1.62 0.43 15.15
C SER A 151 2.58 1.35 14.39
N LYS A 152 3.89 1.19 14.58
CA LYS A 152 4.93 1.98 13.89
C LYS A 152 5.10 1.52 12.45
N LEU A 153 5.11 0.21 12.19
CA LEU A 153 5.11 -0.32 10.83
C LEU A 153 3.92 0.19 10.02
N VAL A 154 2.72 0.13 10.61
CA VAL A 154 1.49 0.61 9.97
C VAL A 154 1.55 2.11 9.70
N ASP A 155 2.12 2.89 10.62
CA ASP A 155 2.31 4.33 10.45
C ASP A 155 3.23 4.63 9.26
N SER A 156 4.42 4.03 9.24
CA SER A 156 5.39 4.16 8.15
C SER A 156 4.83 3.72 6.81
N MET A 157 4.05 2.63 6.78
CA MET A 157 3.37 2.17 5.57
C MET A 157 2.32 3.18 5.08
N CYS A 158 1.48 3.72 5.98
CA CYS A 158 0.47 4.71 5.60
C CYS A 158 1.11 6.00 5.09
N ILE A 159 2.17 6.46 5.76
CA ILE A 159 2.98 7.61 5.34
C ILE A 159 3.55 7.37 3.95
N TYR A 160 4.19 6.22 3.72
CA TYR A 160 4.75 5.86 2.42
C TYR A 160 3.68 5.85 1.31
N ILE A 161 2.51 5.25 1.57
CA ILE A 161 1.38 5.22 0.62
C ILE A 161 0.92 6.64 0.27
N VAL A 162 0.61 7.46 1.28
CA VAL A 162 0.07 8.81 1.07
C VAL A 162 1.10 9.71 0.37
N ARG A 163 2.35 9.66 0.81
CA ARG A 163 3.43 10.43 0.18
C ARG A 163 3.64 10.02 -1.28
N THR A 164 3.63 8.72 -1.59
CA THR A 164 3.73 8.24 -2.98
C THR A 164 2.63 8.81 -3.86
N VAL A 165 1.38 8.82 -3.37
CA VAL A 165 0.27 9.42 -4.11
C VAL A 165 0.48 10.92 -4.32
N LYS A 166 0.90 11.64 -3.28
CA LYS A 166 1.10 13.09 -3.36
C LYS A 166 2.26 13.47 -4.27
N MET A 167 3.43 12.85 -4.12
CA MET A 167 4.61 13.12 -4.95
C MET A 167 4.29 13.03 -6.45
N ILE A 168 3.55 12.01 -6.86
CA ILE A 168 3.15 11.86 -8.27
C ILE A 168 2.13 12.92 -8.71
N VAL A 169 1.28 13.41 -7.81
CA VAL A 169 0.19 14.36 -8.14
C VAL A 169 0.65 15.81 -8.12
N THR A 170 1.49 16.20 -7.16
CA THR A 170 1.79 17.62 -6.92
C THR A 170 3.13 18.09 -7.45
N ASP A 171 4.08 17.23 -7.85
CA ASP A 171 5.48 17.59 -8.23
C ASP A 171 6.27 18.34 -7.10
N GLU A 172 5.56 18.92 -6.13
CA GLU A 172 6.03 19.48 -4.87
C GLU A 172 5.94 18.37 -3.80
N GLY A 173 7.07 17.67 -3.56
CA GLY A 173 7.05 16.39 -2.84
C GLY A 173 7.86 16.28 -1.54
N LEU A 174 8.67 17.27 -1.15
CA LEU A 174 9.76 17.03 -0.18
C LEU A 174 9.79 17.93 1.07
N GLN A 175 8.86 18.88 1.26
CA GLN A 175 9.06 19.93 2.28
C GLN A 175 8.15 19.87 3.51
N GLN A 176 7.20 18.92 3.59
CA GLN A 176 6.29 18.80 4.73
C GLN A 176 6.15 17.35 5.18
N HIS A 177 5.97 17.16 6.50
CA HIS A 177 5.71 15.85 7.09
C HIS A 177 4.33 15.35 6.66
N THR A 178 4.21 14.07 6.29
CA THR A 178 2.99 13.55 5.65
C THR A 178 1.73 13.72 6.50
N LYS A 179 1.86 13.67 7.83
CA LYS A 179 0.74 13.86 8.77
C LYS A 179 0.20 15.29 8.82
N ASP A 180 1.01 16.27 8.41
CA ASP A 180 0.61 17.67 8.35
C ASP A 180 -0.05 18.01 7.00
N MET A 181 -0.04 17.07 6.06
CA MET A 181 -0.62 17.26 4.74
C MET A 181 -2.11 16.94 4.73
N ASP A 182 -2.87 17.65 3.90
CA ASP A 182 -4.30 17.38 3.71
C ASP A 182 -4.56 15.93 3.28
N ALA A 183 -5.68 15.35 3.74
CA ALA A 183 -6.11 14.03 3.31
C ALA A 183 -6.28 13.94 1.78
N LEU A 184 -6.02 12.76 1.22
CA LEU A 184 -6.17 12.55 -0.22
C LEU A 184 -7.63 12.69 -0.65
N THR A 185 -7.87 13.46 -1.71
CA THR A 185 -9.17 13.55 -2.36
C THR A 185 -9.30 12.53 -3.49
N ALA A 186 -10.54 12.26 -3.91
CA ALA A 186 -10.80 11.42 -5.09
C ALA A 186 -10.13 11.97 -6.37
N ALA A 187 -9.97 13.29 -6.47
CA ALA A 187 -9.28 13.93 -7.59
C ALA A 187 -7.77 13.62 -7.56
N ASN A 188 -7.13 13.69 -6.37
CA ASN A 188 -5.72 13.34 -6.23
C ASN A 188 -5.48 11.89 -6.66
N VAL A 189 -6.28 10.94 -6.15
CA VAL A 189 -6.11 9.51 -6.48
C VAL A 189 -6.36 9.23 -7.96
N LYS A 190 -7.32 9.91 -8.59
CA LYS A 190 -7.58 9.79 -10.03
C LYS A 190 -6.40 10.27 -10.87
N THR A 191 -5.81 11.41 -10.51
CA THR A 191 -4.62 11.94 -11.20
C THR A 191 -3.43 11.01 -11.00
N PHE A 192 -3.19 10.55 -9.76
CA PHE A 192 -2.16 9.57 -9.43
C PHE A 192 -2.26 8.32 -10.31
N GLN A 193 -3.42 7.67 -10.35
CA GLN A 193 -3.58 6.44 -11.15
C GLN A 193 -3.33 6.69 -12.64
N LYS A 194 -3.74 7.85 -13.17
CA LYS A 194 -3.48 8.20 -14.57
C LYS A 194 -1.97 8.33 -14.83
N LEU A 195 -1.25 9.03 -13.96
CA LEU A 195 0.18 9.29 -14.11
C LEU A 195 1.03 8.04 -13.86
N ALA A 196 0.72 7.25 -12.83
CA ALA A 196 1.40 5.98 -12.53
C ALA A 196 1.36 5.03 -13.74
N ARG A 197 0.21 4.92 -14.41
CA ARG A 197 0.07 4.11 -15.63
C ARG A 197 0.94 4.59 -16.79
N MET A 198 1.11 5.90 -16.93
CA MET A 198 1.97 6.48 -17.97
C MET A 198 3.45 6.19 -17.72
N GLN A 199 3.86 6.09 -16.45
CA GLN A 199 5.23 5.73 -16.07
C GLN A 199 5.50 4.24 -16.32
N THR A 200 4.58 3.34 -15.97
CA THR A 200 4.73 1.88 -16.18
C THR A 200 4.70 1.43 -17.65
N THR A 201 4.30 2.29 -18.60
CA THR A 201 4.30 1.95 -20.03
C THR A 201 5.65 2.27 -20.71
N LYS A 202 6.58 2.90 -19.99
CA LYS A 202 7.89 3.33 -20.50
C LYS A 202 9.05 2.41 -20.10
N GLU A 203 8.80 1.45 -19.21
CA GLU A 203 9.72 0.38 -18.80
C GLU A 203 9.41 -0.92 -19.56
#